data_AF-A0A497FP83-F1
#
_entry.id   AF-A0A497FP83-F1
#
_cell.length_a   1.000
_cell.length_b   1.000
_cell.length_c   1.000
_cell.angle_alpha   90.00
_cell.angle_beta   90.00
_cell.angle_gamma   90.00
#
_symmetry.space_group_name_H-M   'P 1'
#
loop_
_entity.id
_entity.type
_entity.pdbx_description
1 polymer ?
#
loop_
_entity_poly.entity_id
_entity_poly.type
_entity_poly.pdbx_seq_one_letter_code
_entity_poly.pdbx_strand_id
1 'polypeptide(L)' 'MASCTPRTHEPLFQTICEEAGLNPYLFEMVNIREHIAWVYKNYPEEATEKAKELVRMAVAKARLLK' A
#
# COMPACT_ATOMS: atom_id res chain seq x y z
N MET A 1 -1.60 0.09 4.05
CA MET A 1 -0.17 -0.29 4.27
C MET A 1 0.65 0.02 3.02
N ALA A 2 1.87 0.55 3.12
CA ALA A 2 2.77 0.73 1.97
C ALA A 2 3.95 -0.23 2.05
N SER A 3 3.97 -1.27 1.21
CA SER A 3 5.00 -2.31 1.23
C SER A 3 5.03 -3.05 -0.11
N CYS A 4 4.58 -4.30 -0.14
CA CYS A 4 4.69 -5.19 -1.28
C CYS A 4 3.41 -5.28 -2.11
N THR A 5 3.43 -6.17 -3.09
CA THR A 5 2.24 -6.53 -3.86
C THR A 5 1.05 -6.93 -2.97
N PRO A 6 -0.17 -6.43 -3.28
CA PRO A 6 -1.37 -6.79 -2.53
C PRO A 6 -1.66 -8.29 -2.63
N ARG A 7 -1.29 -8.94 -3.74
CA ARG A 7 -1.58 -10.36 -4.00
C ARG A 7 -1.16 -11.32 -2.90
N THR A 8 -0.10 -10.99 -2.16
CA THR A 8 0.47 -11.92 -1.18
C THR A 8 -0.03 -11.62 0.23
N HIS A 9 0.01 -10.34 0.65
CA HIS A 9 -0.21 -9.98 2.05
C HIS A 9 -1.52 -9.22 2.31
N GLU A 10 -2.24 -8.79 1.28
CA GLU A 10 -3.53 -8.12 1.46
C GLU A 10 -4.54 -8.99 2.24
N PRO A 11 -4.72 -10.30 1.95
CA PRO A 11 -5.63 -11.13 2.73
C PRO A 11 -5.24 -11.21 4.21
N LEU A 12 -3.94 -11.32 4.51
CA LEU A 12 -3.43 -11.34 5.88
C LEU A 12 -3.78 -10.04 6.63
N PHE A 13 -3.55 -8.89 6.01
CA PHE A 13 -3.86 -7.61 6.66
C PHE A 13 -5.36 -7.34 6.76
N GLN A 14 -6.16 -7.85 5.82
CA GLN A 14 -7.62 -7.83 5.93
C GLN A 14 -8.08 -8.64 7.15
N THR A 15 -7.57 -9.85 7.35
CA THR A 15 -7.85 -10.65 8.55
C THR A 15 -7.45 -9.93 9.83
N ILE A 16 -6.28 -9.28 9.87
CA ILE A 16 -5.87 -8.49 11.03
C ILE A 16 -6.82 -7.31 11.30
N CYS A 17 -7.31 -6.64 10.25
CA CYS A 17 -8.31 -5.58 10.40
C CYS A 17 -9.62 -6.13 10.98
N GLU A 18 -10.07 -7.28 10.48
CA GLU A 18 -11.26 -7.97 10.98
C GLU A 18 -11.13 -8.38 12.45
N GLU A 19 -9.99 -8.95 12.85
CA GLU A 19 -9.68 -9.28 14.25
C GLU A 19 -9.67 -8.04 15.17
N ALA A 20 -9.29 -6.89 14.63
CA ALA A 20 -9.34 -5.61 15.33
C ALA A 20 -10.74 -4.95 15.34
N GLY A 21 -11.75 -5.59 14.76
CA GLY A 21 -13.12 -5.08 14.68
C GLY A 21 -13.36 -4.05 13.57
N LEU A 22 -12.45 -3.97 12.59
CA LEU A 22 -12.58 -3.11 11.42
C LEU A 22 -13.11 -3.91 10.22
N ASN A 23 -13.90 -3.26 9.36
CA ASN A 23 -14.29 -3.87 8.08
C ASN A 23 -13.02 -4.10 7.21
N PRO A 24 -12.72 -5.33 6.79
CA PRO A 24 -11.52 -5.65 6.00
C PRO A 24 -11.46 -4.91 4.66
N TYR A 25 -12.61 -4.52 4.10
CA TYR A 25 -12.67 -3.77 2.84
C TYR A 25 -12.34 -2.28 2.98
N LEU A 26 -12.15 -1.79 4.21
CA LEU A 26 -11.61 -0.44 4.48
C LEU A 26 -10.07 -0.41 4.46
N PHE A 27 -9.42 -1.55 4.19
CA PHE A 27 -7.98 -1.65 4.07
C PHE A 27 -7.52 -1.37 2.63
N GLU A 28 -6.50 -0.53 2.48
CA GLU A 28 -5.83 -0.26 1.20
C GLU A 28 -4.33 -0.56 1.30
N MET A 29 -3.80 -1.29 0.33
CA MET A 29 -2.38 -1.65 0.23
C MET A 29 -1.70 -1.00 -0.97
N VAL A 30 -0.51 -0.44 -0.75
CA VAL A 30 0.30 0.22 -1.78
C VAL A 30 1.56 -0.57 -2.01
N ASN A 31 1.79 -0.96 -3.26
CA ASN A 31 3.02 -1.62 -3.67
C ASN A 31 4.11 -0.59 -3.97
N ILE A 32 5.03 -0.40 -3.02
CA ILE A 32 6.24 0.42 -3.17
C ILE A 32 7.51 -0.42 -3.27
N ARG A 33 7.44 -1.73 -3.05
CA ARG A 33 8.62 -2.61 -3.11
C ARG A 33 8.90 -3.05 -4.54
N GLU A 34 8.02 -3.86 -5.12
CA GLU A 34 8.23 -4.43 -6.46
C GLU A 34 8.09 -3.35 -7.54
N HIS A 35 7.19 -2.38 -7.35
CA HIS A 35 6.93 -1.34 -8.35
C HIS A 35 7.84 -0.12 -8.26
N ILE A 36 8.54 0.08 -7.14
CA ILE A 36 9.36 1.28 -6.90
C ILE A 36 10.77 0.89 -6.44
N ALA A 37 10.94 0.45 -5.20
CA ALA A 37 12.27 0.24 -4.62
C ALA A 37 13.16 -0.73 -5.43
N TRP A 38 12.58 -1.79 -6.01
CA TRP A 38 13.34 -2.76 -6.79
C TRP A 38 13.68 -2.31 -8.22
N VAL A 39 12.89 -1.42 -8.81
CA VAL A 39 13.10 -0.94 -10.19
C VAL A 39 13.86 0.38 -10.23
N TYR A 40 13.75 1.22 -9.19
CA TYR A 40 14.50 2.49 -9.03
C TYR A 40 15.77 2.33 -8.17
N LYS A 41 16.44 1.16 -8.18
CA LYS A 41 17.60 0.88 -7.30
C LYS A 41 18.71 1.94 -7.36
N ASN A 42 18.92 2.53 -8.54
CA ASN A 42 19.98 3.52 -8.77
C ASN A 42 19.48 4.97 -8.64
N TYR A 43 18.21 5.17 -8.33
CA TYR A 43 17.51 6.47 -8.31
C TYR A 43 16.67 6.61 -7.03
N PRO A 44 17.30 6.60 -5.84
CA PRO A 44 16.60 6.51 -4.56
C PRO A 44 15.77 7.76 -4.22
N GLU A 45 16.17 8.93 -4.71
CA GLU A 45 15.44 10.19 -4.50
C GLU A 45 14.13 10.17 -5.29
N GLU A 46 14.19 9.80 -6.58
CA GLU A 46 13.03 9.65 -7.45
C GLU A 46 12.12 8.51 -6.98
N ALA A 47 12.70 7.41 -6.48
CA ALA A 47 11.96 6.32 -5.84
C ALA A 47 11.13 6.83 -4.66
N THR A 48 11.73 7.67 -3.83
CA THR A 48 11.09 8.22 -2.63
C THR A 48 9.94 9.14 -2.99
N GLU A 49 10.13 10.05 -3.95
CA GLU A 49 9.07 10.95 -4.39
C GLU A 49 7.91 10.18 -5.03
N LYS A 50 8.19 9.21 -5.89
CA LYS A 50 7.16 8.37 -6.49
C LYS A 50 6.41 7.53 -5.45
N ALA A 51 7.10 6.99 -4.45
CA ALA A 51 6.46 6.26 -3.35
C ALA A 51 5.50 7.17 -2.55
N LYS A 52 5.90 8.42 -2.26
CA LYS A 52 5.03 9.41 -1.60
C LYS A 52 3.76 9.68 -2.41
N GLU A 53 3.87 9.81 -3.73
CA GLU A 53 2.72 10.00 -4.61
C GLU A 53 1.75 8.81 -4.59
N LEU A 54 2.27 7.58 -4.69
CA LEU A 54 1.44 6.38 -4.63
C LEU A 54 0.71 6.26 -3.28
N VAL A 55 1.40 6.57 -2.18
CA VAL A 55 0.78 6.60 -0.85
C VAL A 55 -0.31 7.67 -0.78
N ARG A 56 -0.06 8.86 -1.33
CA ARG A 56 -1.05 9.95 -1.38
C ARG A 56 -2.31 9.53 -2.14
N MET A 57 -2.14 8.87 -3.29
CA MET A 57 -3.25 8.36 -4.10
C MET A 57 -4.05 7.29 -3.34
N ALA A 58 -3.37 6.35 -2.67
CA ALA A 58 -4.02 5.30 -1.91
C ALA A 58 -4.78 5.84 -0.70
N VAL A 59 -4.23 6.84 0.01
CA VAL A 59 -4.95 7.52 1.10
C VAL A 59 -6.20 8.24 0.56
N ALA A 60 -6.12 8.88 -0.60
CA ALA A 60 -7.28 9.50 -1.24
C ALA A 60 -8.36 8.47 -1.59
N LYS A 61 -7.98 7.30 -2.11
CA LYS A 61 -8.89 6.18 -2.37
C LYS A 61 -9.50 5.61 -1.08
N ALA A 62 -8.68 5.40 -0.05
CA ALA A 62 -9.11 4.83 1.23
C ALA A 62 -10.22 5.66 1.89
N ARG A 63 -10.21 6.99 1.73
CA ARG A 63 -11.27 7.90 2.21
C ARG A 63 -12.64 7.67 1.56
N LEU A 64 -12.69 6.97 0.43
CA LEU A 64 -13.92 6.69 -0.31
C LEU A 64 -14.39 5.24 -0.17
N LEU A 65 -13.65 4.39 0.55
CA LEU A 65 -14.06 3.01 0.85
C LEU A 65 -15.30 3.02 1.78
N LYS A 66 -16.14 1.99 1.64
CA LYS A 66 -17.41 1.84 2.38
C LYS A 66 -17.55 0.42 2.89
#